data_AF-A0A962N302-F1
#
_entry.id   AF-A0A962N302-F1
#
_cell.length_a   1.000
_cell.length_b   1.000
_cell.length_c   1.000
_cell.angle_alpha   90.00
_cell.angle_beta   90.00
_cell.angle_gamma   90.00
#
_symmetry.space_group_name_H-M   'P 1'
#
loop_
_entity.id
_entity.type
_entity.pdbx_description
1 polymer ?
#
loop_
_entity_poly.entity_id
_entity_poly.type
_entity_poly.pdbx_seq_one_letter_code
_entity_poly.pdbx_strand_id
1 'polypeptide(L)' 'TTIIAAEMTGRSCSAIELDPAYVDVAVLRWQAFTGQAATLEGDGRPFINVAGERRPEKAS' A
#
# COMPACT_ATOMS: atom_id res chain seq x y z
N THR A 1 3.62 8.92 6.61
CA THR A 1 4.68 9.94 6.55
C THR A 1 6.01 9.36 6.10
N THR A 2 6.51 8.28 6.72
CA THR A 2 7.84 7.71 6.42
C THR A 2 8.04 7.28 4.97
N ILE A 3 7.07 6.58 4.37
CA ILE A 3 7.16 6.11 2.98
C ILE A 3 7.32 7.28 2.00
N ILE A 4 6.47 8.31 2.12
CA ILE A 4 6.55 9.52 1.26
C ILE A 4 7.86 10.29 1.50
N ALA A 5 8.33 10.40 2.75
CA ALA A 5 9.60 11.06 3.03
C ALA A 5 10.80 10.31 2.42
N ALA A 6 10.76 8.98 2.38
CA ALA A 6 11.76 8.16 1.73
C ALA A 6 11.74 8.38 0.20
N GLU A 7 10.55 8.38 -0.41
CA GLU A 7 10.33 8.70 -1.83
C GLU A 7 10.95 10.06 -2.20
N MET A 8 10.61 11.12 -1.46
CA MET A 8 11.12 12.48 -1.69
C MET A 8 12.65 12.60 -1.61
N THR A 9 13.31 11.66 -0.93
CA THR A 9 14.77 11.67 -0.71
C THR A 9 15.50 10.58 -1.49
N GLY A 10 14.80 9.84 -2.36
CA GLY A 10 15.38 8.76 -3.15
C GLY A 10 15.88 7.57 -2.31
N ARG A 11 15.30 7.34 -1.12
CA ARG A 11 15.68 6.25 -0.23
C ARG A 11 14.66 5.12 -0.28
N SER A 12 15.15 3.89 -0.14
CA SER A 12 14.29 2.73 0.12
C SER A 12 13.73 2.79 1.56
N CYS A 13 12.47 2.39 1.72
CA CYS A 13 11.81 2.29 3.03
C CYS A 13 11.05 0.97 3.14
N SER A 14 11.23 0.29 4.26
CA SER A 14 10.41 -0.85 4.67
C SER A 14 9.57 -0.42 5.88
N ALA A 15 8.26 -0.62 5.81
CA ALA A 15 7.32 -0.30 6.87
C ALA A 15 6.41 -1.50 7.14
N ILE A 16 5.98 -1.64 8.39
CA ILE A 16 5.03 -2.66 8.83
C ILE A 16 3.91 -1.92 9.55
N GLU A 17 2.67 -2.31 9.26
CA GLU A 17 1.47 -1.80 9.91
C GLU A 17 0.62 -3.00 10.32
N LEU A 18 0.04 -2.93 11.52
CA LEU A 18 -0.72 -4.04 12.12
C LEU A 18 -2.15 -4.06 11.59
N ASP A 19 -2.75 -2.89 11.38
CA ASP A 19 -4.11 -2.79 10.89
C ASP A 19 -4.14 -2.79 9.35
N PRO A 20 -4.77 -3.80 8.71
CA PRO A 20 -4.88 -3.86 7.26
C PRO A 20 -5.48 -2.60 6.63
N ALA A 21 -6.41 -1.92 7.31
CA ALA A 21 -6.99 -0.68 6.79
C ALA A 21 -5.96 0.45 6.74
N TYR A 22 -5.03 0.51 7.70
CA TYR A 22 -3.96 1.50 7.69
C TYR A 22 -2.85 1.17 6.69
N VAL A 23 -2.63 -0.11 6.35
CA VAL A 23 -1.81 -0.52 5.20
C VAL A 23 -2.38 0.10 3.91
N ASP A 24 -3.69 -0.04 3.69
CA ASP A 24 -4.36 0.51 2.52
C ASP A 24 -4.25 2.03 2.45
N VAL A 25 -4.43 2.72 3.59
CA VAL A 25 -4.25 4.17 3.69
C VAL A 25 -2.82 4.59 3.33
N ALA A 26 -1.81 3.85 3.80
CA ALA A 26 -0.41 4.13 3.49
C ALA A 26 -0.12 3.98 1.99
N VAL A 27 -0.61 2.90 1.35
CA VAL A 27 -0.45 2.66 -0.09
C VAL A 27 -1.17 3.75 -0.90
N LEU A 28 -2.43 4.04 -0.59
CA LEU A 28 -3.21 5.06 -1.30
C LEU A 28 -2.58 6.46 -1.22
N ARG A 29 -2.04 6.83 -0.06
CA ARG A 29 -1.34 8.11 0.11
C ARG A 29 -0.07 8.18 -0.74
N TRP A 30 0.71 7.10 -0.79
CA TRP A 30 1.91 7.06 -1.65
C TRP A 30 1.54 7.13 -3.14
N GLN A 31 0.56 6.34 -3.60
CA GLN A 31 0.11 6.38 -5.00
C GLN A 31 -0.43 7.77 -5.39
N ALA A 32 -1.19 8.42 -4.50
CA ALA A 32 -1.70 9.77 -4.75
C ALA A 32 -0.57 10.82 -4.82
N PHE A 33 0.50 10.62 -4.05
CA PHE A 33 1.66 11.51 -4.05
C PHE A 33 2.53 11.33 -5.30
N THR A 34 2.79 10.09 -5.72
CA THR A 34 3.70 9.79 -6.85
C THR A 34 3.01 9.69 -8.20
N GLY A 35 1.70 9.43 -8.22
CA GLY A 35 0.96 9.05 -9.42
C GLY A 35 1.23 7.61 -9.89
N GLN A 36 2.02 6.83 -9.16
CA GLN A 36 2.38 5.46 -9.52
C GLN A 36 1.38 4.44 -8.97
N ALA A 37 1.34 3.25 -9.60
CA ALA A 37 0.56 2.12 -9.12
C ALA A 37 1.45 1.18 -8.28
N ALA A 38 1.07 0.95 -7.03
CA ALA A 38 1.71 -0.03 -6.17
C ALA A 38 1.38 -1.46 -6.64
N THR A 39 2.34 -2.36 -6.48
CA THR A 39 2.20 -3.78 -6.84
C THR A 39 2.54 -4.67 -5.66
N LEU A 40 1.90 -5.84 -5.60
CA LEU A 40 2.22 -6.87 -4.62
C LEU A 40 3.55 -7.54 -5.00
N GLU A 41 4.50 -7.53 -4.08
CA GLU A 41 5.74 -8.30 -4.24
C GLU A 41 5.42 -9.79 -4.39
N GLY A 42 6.05 -10.46 -5.37
CA GLY A 42 5.85 -11.88 -5.66
C GLY A 42 5.13 -12.11 -6.98
N ASP A 43 3.88 -11.64 -7.11
CA ASP A 43 3.05 -11.86 -8.30
C ASP A 43 2.81 -10.59 -9.15
N GLY A 44 3.22 -9.42 -8.66
CA GLY A 44 3.16 -8.16 -9.40
C GLY A 44 1.75 -7.60 -9.60
N ARG A 45 0.71 -8.17 -8.95
CA ARG A 45 -0.66 -7.68 -9.10
C ARG A 45 -0.77 -6.24 -8.58
N PRO A 46 -1.51 -5.35 -9.26
CA PRO A 46 -1.70 -3.99 -8.81
C PRO A 46 -2.52 -3.95 -7.52
N PHE A 47 -2.26 -2.96 -6.66
CA PHE A 47 -2.93 -2.81 -5.37
C PHE A 47 -4.46 -2.82 -5.48
N ILE A 48 -5.04 -2.27 -6.55
CA ILE A 48 -6.50 -2.26 -6.75
C ILE A 48 -7.12 -3.67 -6.77
N ASN A 49 -6.39 -4.66 -7.31
CA ASN A 49 -6.86 -6.05 -7.33
C ASN A 49 -6.78 -6.66 -5.93
N VAL A 50 -5.65 -6.44 -5.25
CA VAL A 50 -5.39 -6.95 -3.90
C VAL A 50 -6.35 -6.36 -2.86
N ALA A 51 -6.61 -5.05 -2.93
CA ALA A 51 -7.54 -4.37 -2.02
C ALA A 51 -8.98 -4.86 -2.19
N GLY A 52 -9.38 -5.20 -3.42
CA GLY A 52 -10.69 -5.79 -3.71
C GLY A 52 -10.88 -7.17 -3.10
N GLU A 53 -9.82 -7.98 -3.08
CA GLU A 53 -9.82 -9.35 -2.52
C GLU A 53 -9.80 -9.37 -0.98
N ARG A 54 -9.25 -8.35 -0.33
CA ARG A 54 -9.09 -8.28 1.14
C ARG A 54 -10.34 -7.89 1.92
N ARG A 55 -11.44 -7.52 1.26
CA ARG A 55 -12.70 -7.25 1.96
C ARG A 55 -13.10 -8.50 2.75
N PRO A 56 -13.38 -8.38 4.05
CA PRO A 56 -13.69 -9.55 4.86
C PRO A 56 -14.94 -10.23 4.29
N GLU A 57 -14.86 -11.54 4.13
CA GLU A 57 -16.02 -12.40 4.20
C GLU A 57 -16.80 -11.97 5.45
N LYS A 58 -18.08 -11.64 5.28
CA LYS A 58 -18.92 -11.13 6.38
C LYS A 58 -18.68 -11.98 7.62
N ALA A 59 -18.30 -11.34 8.73
CA ALA A 59 -18.44 -11.95 10.04
C ALA A 59 -19.89 -12.46 10.12
N SER A 60 -20.03 -13.79 10.13
CA SER A 60 -21.30 -14.49 10.35
C SER A 60 -21.65 -14.44 11.83
#